data_AF-A0A401UTL4-F1
#
_entry.id   AF-A0A401UTL4-F1
#
_cell.length_a   1.000
_cell.length_b   1.000
_cell.length_c   1.000
_cell.angle_alpha   90.00
_cell.angle_beta   90.00
_cell.angle_gamma   90.00
#
_symmetry.space_group_name_H-M   'P 1'
#
loop_
_entity.id
_entity.type
_entity.pdbx_description
1 polymer ?
#
loop_
_entity_poly.entity_id
_entity_poly.type
_entity_poly.pdbx_seq_one_letter_code
_entity_poly.pdbx_strand_id
1 'polypeptide(L)'
;MKEIYNWHNETIGLKVVEVLKKNGFSALYCKSGEEASEFIMKNVHKGDRVGFGGSMTIKKLGIQEKVKSLGGHVLDHGDPTLSSEDKMETMRAELLSDVFLCSSNAVTLEGELVNIDGVGNRVAAMSFGPKKVIVVVGGNKICKNEDSAFERLEQIAAPMNCKRLNMPNPCTKTGVCSDCRADTRACRIYSVIKRKPMRTDITVVVIGEDFGF
;
A
#
# COMPACT_ATOMS: atom_id res chain seq x y z
N MET A 1 13.51 10.68 23.73
CA MET A 1 12.54 11.03 22.66
C MET A 1 12.29 9.87 21.70
N LYS A 2 13.29 9.31 20.99
CA LYS A 2 13.09 8.19 20.06
C LYS A 2 12.36 6.99 20.67
N GLU A 3 12.73 6.60 21.89
CA GLU A 3 12.08 5.51 22.63
C GLU A 3 10.58 5.77 22.92
N ILE A 4 10.21 7.02 23.21
CA ILE A 4 8.81 7.42 23.46
C ILE A 4 8.00 7.33 22.16
N TYR A 5 8.56 7.79 21.03
CA TYR A 5 7.91 7.64 19.72
C TYR A 5 7.75 6.16 19.34
N ASN A 6 8.77 5.34 19.58
CA ASN A 6 8.71 3.91 19.32
C ASN A 6 7.64 3.23 20.17
N TRP A 7 7.60 3.51 21.48
CA TRP A 7 6.56 3.00 22.38
C TRP A 7 5.15 3.39 21.92
N HIS A 8 4.96 4.65 21.53
CA HIS A 8 3.66 5.15 21.07
C HIS A 8 3.21 4.43 19.79
N ASN A 9 4.10 4.33 18.79
CA ASN A 9 3.82 3.64 17.54
C ASN A 9 3.59 2.14 17.73
N GLU A 10 4.36 1.50 18.60
CA GLU A 10 4.18 0.08 18.96
C GLU A 10 2.84 -0.14 19.63
N THR A 11 2.49 0.68 20.62
CA THR A 11 1.23 0.56 21.36
C THR A 11 0.02 0.70 20.43
N ILE A 12 0.03 1.69 19.54
CA ILE A 12 -1.06 1.90 18.57
C ILE A 12 -1.03 0.80 17.50
N GLY A 13 0.14 0.45 16.98
CA GLY A 13 0.29 -0.55 15.93
C GLY A 13 -0.20 -1.92 16.36
N LEU A 14 0.15 -2.36 17.57
CA LEU A 14 -0.35 -3.62 18.15
C LEU A 14 -1.86 -3.60 18.33
N LYS A 15 -2.45 -2.48 18.78
CA LYS A 15 -3.90 -2.33 18.90
C LYS A 15 -4.58 -2.48 17.53
N VAL A 16 -4.07 -1.81 16.49
CA VAL A 16 -4.61 -1.89 15.12
C VAL A 16 -4.51 -3.30 14.57
N VAL A 17 -3.40 -4.02 14.80
CA VAL A 17 -3.24 -5.43 14.40
C VAL A 17 -4.34 -6.30 14.98
N GLU A 18 -4.68 -6.15 16.26
CA GLU A 18 -5.76 -6.93 16.89
C GLU A 18 -7.14 -6.62 16.31
N VAL A 19 -7.40 -5.36 15.94
CA VAL A 19 -8.66 -4.98 15.29
C VAL A 19 -8.74 -5.50 13.85
N LEU A 20 -7.64 -5.42 13.09
CA LEU A 20 -7.54 -6.00 11.75
C LEU A 20 -7.83 -7.51 11.77
N LYS A 21 -7.31 -8.25 12.76
CA LYS A 21 -7.62 -9.67 12.96
C LYS A 21 -9.12 -9.89 13.20
N LYS A 22 -9.77 -9.06 14.02
CA LYS A 22 -11.23 -9.12 14.24
C LYS A 22 -12.04 -8.82 12.96
N ASN A 23 -11.50 -8.02 12.06
CA ASN A 23 -12.07 -7.76 10.73
C ASN A 23 -11.76 -8.85 9.69
N GLY A 24 -11.15 -9.96 10.12
CA GLY A 24 -10.88 -11.15 9.32
C GLY A 24 -9.54 -11.12 8.57
N PHE A 25 -8.77 -10.04 8.65
CA PHE A 25 -7.45 -9.98 8.02
C PHE A 25 -6.45 -10.86 8.77
N SER A 26 -5.47 -11.42 8.05
CA SER A 26 -4.21 -11.78 8.70
C SER A 26 -3.48 -10.48 9.00
N ALA A 27 -2.95 -10.29 10.21
CA ALA A 27 -2.23 -9.07 10.54
C ALA A 27 -1.10 -9.32 11.54
N LEU A 28 -0.01 -8.56 11.37
CA LEU A 28 1.15 -8.59 12.26
C LEU A 28 1.80 -7.22 12.38
N TYR A 29 2.50 -7.05 13.50
CA TYR A 29 3.33 -5.89 13.76
C TYR A 29 4.80 -6.23 13.50
N CYS A 30 5.51 -5.31 12.85
CA CYS A 30 6.96 -5.35 12.65
C CYS A 30 7.58 -4.08 13.23
N LYS A 31 8.68 -4.22 13.96
CA LYS A 31 9.37 -3.08 14.56
C LYS A 31 10.07 -2.20 13.53
N SER A 32 10.49 -2.78 12.41
CA SER A 32 11.21 -2.09 11.36
C SER A 32 10.85 -2.57 9.96
N GLY A 33 11.34 -1.84 8.95
CA GLY A 33 11.24 -2.25 7.55
C GLY A 33 11.97 -3.57 7.25
N GLU A 34 13.07 -3.85 7.93
CA GLU A 34 13.82 -5.10 7.77
C GLU A 34 12.98 -6.31 8.18
N GLU A 35 12.34 -6.27 9.35
CA GLU A 35 11.44 -7.34 9.81
C GLU A 35 10.26 -7.54 8.84
N ALA A 36 9.69 -6.44 8.33
CA ALA A 36 8.63 -6.51 7.33
C ALA A 36 9.12 -7.14 6.02
N SER A 37 10.35 -6.81 5.59
CA SER A 37 10.97 -7.37 4.39
C SER A 37 11.23 -8.87 4.52
N GLU A 38 11.72 -9.32 5.68
CA GLU A 38 11.90 -10.74 5.99
C GLU A 38 10.58 -11.49 5.98
N PHE A 39 9.53 -10.92 6.59
CA PHE A 39 8.19 -11.52 6.56
C PHE A 39 7.67 -11.66 5.12
N ILE A 40 7.78 -10.61 4.31
CA ILE A 40 7.36 -10.65 2.90
C ILE A 40 8.08 -11.77 2.16
N MET A 41 9.41 -11.86 2.28
CA MET A 41 10.19 -12.87 1.57
C MET A 41 9.91 -14.31 2.03
N LYS A 42 9.46 -14.53 3.27
CA LYS A 42 8.96 -15.85 3.72
C LYS A 42 7.68 -16.30 3.00
N ASN A 43 6.96 -15.38 2.34
CA ASN A 43 5.75 -15.66 1.59
C ASN A 43 6.00 -15.73 0.06
N VAL A 44 7.24 -15.52 -0.38
CA VAL A 44 7.61 -15.59 -1.80
C VAL A 44 8.45 -16.84 -2.03
N HIS A 45 8.14 -17.58 -3.09
CA HIS A 45 8.84 -18.78 -3.51
C HIS A 45 9.48 -18.59 -4.88
N LYS A 46 10.44 -19.48 -5.19
CA LYS A 46 11.04 -19.54 -6.53
C LYS A 46 9.96 -19.80 -7.57
N GLY A 47 9.97 -19.03 -8.66
CA GLY A 47 8.98 -19.10 -9.74
C GLY A 47 7.68 -18.33 -9.50
N ASP A 48 7.46 -17.76 -8.30
CA ASP A 48 6.27 -16.94 -8.05
C ASP A 48 6.26 -15.69 -8.92
N ARG A 49 5.08 -15.32 -9.41
CA ARG A 49 4.81 -14.02 -10.02
C ARG A 49 4.48 -13.04 -8.91
N VAL A 50 5.36 -12.06 -8.67
CA VAL A 50 5.21 -11.07 -7.60
C VAL A 50 4.84 -9.71 -8.20
N GLY A 51 3.62 -9.25 -7.93
CA GLY A 51 3.10 -7.98 -8.39
C GLY A 51 3.38 -6.82 -7.44
N PHE A 52 3.63 -5.62 -7.98
CA PHE A 52 3.95 -4.42 -7.22
C PHE A 52 2.96 -3.30 -7.52
N GLY A 53 2.12 -2.94 -6.55
CA GLY A 53 1.05 -1.95 -6.71
C GLY A 53 1.50 -0.48 -6.72
N GLY A 54 2.72 -0.17 -7.19
CA GLY A 54 3.23 1.21 -7.30
C GLY A 54 3.50 1.90 -5.95
N SER A 55 3.67 1.12 -4.87
CA SER A 55 3.81 1.60 -3.49
C SER A 55 5.24 2.02 -3.15
N MET A 56 5.42 3.27 -2.71
CA MET A 56 6.71 3.77 -2.21
C MET A 56 7.14 3.11 -0.90
N THR A 57 6.16 2.70 -0.08
CA THR A 57 6.40 1.86 1.10
C THR A 57 7.07 0.56 0.64
N ILE A 58 6.52 -0.17 -0.32
CA ILE A 58 7.16 -1.41 -0.80
C ILE A 58 8.52 -1.15 -1.46
N LYS A 59 8.64 -0.09 -2.26
CA LYS A 59 9.90 0.28 -2.93
C LYS A 59 11.04 0.51 -1.93
N LYS A 60 10.77 1.12 -0.77
CA LYS A 60 11.77 1.36 0.28
C LYS A 60 12.30 0.06 0.91
N LEU A 61 11.55 -1.04 0.83
CA LEU A 61 11.95 -2.35 1.37
C LEU A 61 12.89 -3.15 0.45
N GLY A 62 13.12 -2.70 -0.79
CA GLY A 62 14.03 -3.37 -1.73
C GLY A 62 13.61 -4.78 -2.12
N ILE A 63 12.30 -5.06 -2.16
CA ILE A 63 11.78 -6.43 -2.37
C ILE A 63 11.99 -6.91 -3.81
N GLN A 64 11.93 -6.03 -4.82
CA GLN A 64 12.10 -6.40 -6.23
C GLN A 64 13.40 -7.20 -6.47
N GLU A 65 14.53 -6.72 -5.95
CA GLU A 65 15.82 -7.40 -6.15
C GLU A 65 15.88 -8.73 -5.39
N LYS A 66 15.30 -8.80 -4.18
CA LYS A 66 15.22 -10.06 -3.42
C LYS A 66 14.39 -11.11 -4.15
N VAL A 67 13.27 -10.72 -4.79
CA VAL A 67 12.45 -11.60 -5.62
C VAL A 67 13.24 -12.12 -6.82
N LYS A 68 13.95 -11.24 -7.53
CA LYS A 68 14.81 -11.64 -8.67
C LYS A 68 15.89 -12.62 -8.24
N SER A 69 16.60 -12.33 -7.15
CA SER A 69 17.67 -13.20 -6.62
C SER A 69 17.16 -14.58 -6.19
N LEU A 70 15.92 -14.67 -5.70
CA LEU A 70 15.26 -15.93 -5.36
C LEU A 70 14.82 -16.73 -6.60
N GLY A 71 14.81 -16.11 -7.78
CA GLY A 71 14.32 -16.69 -9.03
C GLY A 71 12.81 -16.58 -9.20
N GLY A 72 12.17 -15.56 -8.62
CA GLY A 72 10.79 -15.17 -8.90
C GLY A 72 10.68 -14.19 -10.08
N HIS A 73 9.45 -13.97 -10.55
CA HIS A 73 9.12 -13.04 -11.63
C HIS A 73 8.56 -11.73 -11.06
N VAL A 74 9.23 -10.60 -11.31
CA VAL A 74 8.77 -9.27 -10.88
C VAL A 74 7.81 -8.69 -11.90
N LEU A 75 6.61 -8.32 -11.46
CA LEU A 75 5.62 -7.57 -12.23
C LEU A 75 5.48 -6.18 -11.59
N ASP A 76 6.16 -5.18 -12.13
CA ASP A 76 6.18 -3.82 -11.57
C ASP A 76 5.89 -2.78 -12.67
N HIS A 77 4.64 -2.31 -12.73
CA HIS A 77 4.24 -1.25 -13.67
C HIS A 77 4.92 0.10 -13.38
N GLY A 78 5.61 0.24 -12.24
CA GLY A 78 6.42 1.39 -11.89
C GLY A 78 7.82 1.38 -12.51
N ASP A 79 8.19 0.33 -13.25
CA ASP A 79 9.46 0.26 -13.97
C ASP A 79 9.52 1.37 -15.05
N PRO A 80 10.50 2.28 -14.98
CA PRO A 80 10.62 3.39 -15.91
C PRO A 80 11.01 2.96 -17.33
N THR A 81 11.51 1.73 -17.53
CA THR A 81 11.90 1.20 -18.84
C THR A 81 10.72 0.72 -19.68
N LEU A 82 9.56 0.51 -19.06
CA LEU A 82 8.36 0.02 -19.75
C LEU A 82 7.68 1.12 -20.56
N SER A 83 7.20 0.75 -21.75
CA SER A 83 6.29 1.57 -22.56
C SER A 83 4.93 1.74 -21.85
N SER A 84 4.10 2.67 -22.33
CA SER A 84 2.75 2.85 -21.78
C SER A 84 1.87 1.60 -21.96
N GLU A 85 2.01 0.90 -23.09
CA GLU A 85 1.29 -0.35 -23.36
C GLU A 85 1.78 -1.47 -22.44
N ASP A 86 3.10 -1.62 -22.28
CA ASP A 86 3.67 -2.64 -21.39
C ASP A 86 3.31 -2.39 -19.93
N LYS A 87 3.22 -1.13 -19.49
CA LYS A 87 2.71 -0.79 -18.15
C LYS A 87 1.26 -1.22 -17.97
N MET A 88 0.42 -1.04 -18.99
CA MET A 88 -0.97 -1.47 -18.94
C MET A 88 -1.07 -2.99 -18.87
N GLU A 89 -0.32 -3.72 -19.67
CA GLU A 89 -0.26 -5.19 -19.60
C GLU A 89 0.31 -5.68 -18.26
N THR A 90 1.32 -5.00 -17.73
CA THR A 90 1.88 -5.32 -16.40
C THR A 90 0.84 -5.12 -15.30
N MET A 91 0.08 -4.03 -15.31
CA MET A 91 -1.02 -3.81 -14.35
C MET A 91 -2.10 -4.90 -14.43
N ARG A 92 -2.40 -5.42 -15.63
CA ARG A 92 -3.32 -6.56 -15.79
C ARG A 92 -2.71 -7.84 -15.26
N ALA A 93 -1.44 -8.10 -15.54
CA ALA A 93 -0.71 -9.26 -15.05
C ALA A 93 -0.56 -9.27 -13.52
N GLU A 94 -0.42 -8.10 -12.89
CA GLU A 94 -0.40 -7.94 -11.44
C GLU A 94 -1.67 -8.48 -10.76
N LEU A 95 -2.84 -8.36 -11.40
CA LEU A 95 -4.10 -8.91 -10.90
C LEU A 95 -4.10 -10.45 -10.86
N LEU A 96 -3.21 -11.10 -11.62
CA LEU A 96 -3.08 -12.55 -11.71
C LEU A 96 -1.80 -13.05 -11.01
N SER A 97 -1.19 -12.22 -10.17
CA SER A 97 0.02 -12.57 -9.43
C SER A 97 -0.24 -13.57 -8.30
N ASP A 98 0.81 -14.31 -7.94
CA ASP A 98 0.79 -15.23 -6.79
C ASP A 98 0.84 -14.42 -5.49
N VAL A 99 1.68 -13.39 -5.46
CA VAL A 99 1.81 -12.45 -4.35
C VAL A 99 1.77 -11.03 -4.88
N PHE A 100 0.84 -10.21 -4.40
CA PHE A 100 0.77 -8.79 -4.71
C PHE A 100 1.15 -7.95 -3.51
N LEU A 101 2.11 -7.06 -3.70
CA LEU A 101 2.67 -6.20 -2.67
C LEU A 101 2.18 -4.77 -2.88
N CYS A 102 1.52 -4.21 -1.87
CA CYS A 102 1.07 -2.83 -1.91
C CYS A 102 1.10 -2.18 -0.53
N SER A 103 0.66 -0.93 -0.46
CA SER A 103 0.32 -0.23 0.78
C SER A 103 -1.13 0.18 0.70
N SER A 104 -1.74 0.48 1.84
CA SER A 104 -2.96 1.30 1.90
C SER A 104 -2.61 2.77 2.07
N ASN A 105 -3.50 3.69 1.69
CA ASN A 105 -3.28 5.12 1.93
C ASN A 105 -3.52 5.46 3.41
N ALA A 106 -4.42 4.75 4.07
CA ALA A 106 -4.63 4.85 5.51
C ALA A 106 -5.20 3.55 6.07
N VAL A 107 -4.99 3.31 7.35
CA VAL A 107 -5.68 2.28 8.13
C VAL A 107 -6.33 2.95 9.34
N THR A 108 -7.62 2.69 9.59
CA THR A 108 -8.32 3.28 10.74
C THR A 108 -8.05 2.50 12.03
N LEU A 109 -8.33 3.10 13.19
CA LEU A 109 -8.28 2.40 14.48
C LEU A 109 -9.34 1.29 14.57
N GLU A 110 -10.38 1.37 13.74
CA GLU A 110 -11.40 0.35 13.52
C GLU A 110 -10.94 -0.75 12.55
N GLY A 111 -9.70 -0.71 12.06
CA GLY A 111 -9.10 -1.76 11.23
C GLY A 111 -9.63 -1.80 9.80
N GLU A 112 -9.95 -0.64 9.23
CA GLU A 112 -10.44 -0.49 7.85
C GLU A 112 -9.32 0.06 6.96
N LEU A 113 -9.16 -0.48 5.75
CA LEU A 113 -8.16 0.00 4.79
C LEU A 113 -8.79 1.03 3.85
N VAL A 114 -8.29 2.27 3.88
CA VAL A 114 -8.82 3.39 3.09
C VAL A 114 -7.86 3.71 1.95
N ASN A 115 -8.39 3.74 0.74
CA ASN A 115 -7.60 3.78 -0.48
C ASN A 115 -8.14 4.79 -1.49
N ILE A 116 -7.22 5.45 -2.19
CA ILE A 116 -7.49 6.18 -3.43
C ILE A 116 -6.60 5.72 -4.56
N ASP A 117 -7.19 5.61 -5.75
CA ASP A 117 -6.49 5.28 -6.98
C ASP A 117 -6.94 6.18 -8.14
N GLY A 118 -6.04 6.31 -9.13
CA GLY A 118 -6.35 6.97 -10.40
C GLY A 118 -6.81 5.98 -11.45
N VAL A 119 -6.01 4.93 -11.67
CA VAL A 119 -6.27 3.86 -12.65
C VAL A 119 -7.15 2.74 -12.06
N GLY A 120 -7.00 2.45 -10.76
CA GLY A 120 -7.80 1.46 -10.04
C GLY A 120 -7.20 0.06 -9.98
N ASN A 121 -6.04 -0.17 -10.61
CA ASN A 121 -5.36 -1.47 -10.63
C ASN A 121 -5.04 -1.98 -9.21
N ARG A 122 -4.56 -1.11 -8.30
CA ARG A 122 -4.22 -1.52 -6.93
C ARG A 122 -5.48 -1.84 -6.12
N VAL A 123 -6.51 -1.00 -6.16
CA VAL A 123 -7.79 -1.29 -5.48
C VAL A 123 -8.44 -2.56 -6.03
N ALA A 124 -8.41 -2.79 -7.34
CA ALA A 124 -8.90 -4.02 -7.95
C ALA A 124 -8.11 -5.25 -7.46
N ALA A 125 -6.78 -5.16 -7.41
CA ALA A 125 -5.92 -6.21 -6.87
C ALA A 125 -6.26 -6.51 -5.41
N MET A 126 -6.40 -5.48 -4.57
CA MET A 126 -6.76 -5.64 -3.16
C MET A 126 -8.15 -6.26 -2.96
N SER A 127 -9.06 -6.11 -3.93
CA SER A 127 -10.47 -6.53 -3.78
C SER A 127 -10.74 -7.95 -4.25
N PHE A 128 -10.09 -8.45 -5.30
CA PHE A 128 -10.42 -9.77 -5.88
C PHE A 128 -9.30 -10.50 -6.68
N GLY A 129 -8.23 -9.84 -7.12
CA GLY A 129 -7.33 -10.41 -8.15
C GLY A 129 -6.31 -11.47 -7.66
N PRO A 130 -5.21 -11.06 -7.00
CA PRO A 130 -4.07 -11.91 -6.67
C PRO A 130 -4.43 -13.05 -5.71
N LYS A 131 -3.67 -14.15 -5.75
CA LYS A 131 -3.85 -15.26 -4.80
C LYS A 131 -3.61 -14.80 -3.36
N LYS A 132 -2.59 -13.98 -3.16
CA LYS A 132 -2.26 -13.34 -1.88
C LYS A 132 -1.96 -11.85 -2.07
N VAL A 133 -2.47 -11.02 -1.17
CA VAL A 133 -2.17 -9.59 -1.08
C VAL A 133 -1.47 -9.32 0.25
N ILE A 134 -0.29 -8.71 0.21
CA ILE A 134 0.40 -8.22 1.41
C ILE A 134 0.38 -6.69 1.37
N VAL A 135 -0.35 -6.11 2.32
CA VAL A 135 -0.50 -4.67 2.50
C VAL A 135 0.45 -4.22 3.60
N VAL A 136 1.42 -3.37 3.27
CA VAL A 136 2.36 -2.82 4.26
C VAL A 136 1.99 -1.38 4.57
N VAL A 137 1.86 -1.04 5.85
CA VAL A 137 1.54 0.31 6.33
C VAL A 137 2.50 0.73 7.44
N GLY A 138 2.97 1.97 7.40
CA GLY A 138 3.72 2.57 8.52
C GLY A 138 2.78 3.18 9.57
N GLY A 139 3.32 3.46 10.75
CA GLY A 139 2.57 4.11 11.84
C GLY A 139 1.94 5.43 11.43
N ASN A 140 2.61 6.20 10.56
CA ASN A 140 2.12 7.45 9.96
C ASN A 140 0.88 7.30 9.04
N LYS A 141 0.39 6.08 8.83
CA LYS A 141 -0.82 5.80 8.06
C LYS A 141 -2.02 5.42 8.94
N ILE A 142 -1.83 5.31 10.25
CA ILE A 142 -2.90 4.99 11.19
C ILE A 142 -3.71 6.26 11.48
N CYS A 143 -5.02 6.19 11.21
CA CYS A 143 -5.97 7.28 11.35
C CYS A 143 -7.02 6.93 12.40
N LYS A 144 -7.64 7.95 13.01
CA LYS A 144 -8.64 7.74 14.07
C LYS A 144 -9.88 7.00 13.56
N ASN A 145 -10.34 7.36 12.37
CA ASN A 145 -11.59 6.90 11.72
C ASN A 145 -11.53 7.21 10.20
N GLU A 146 -12.60 6.88 9.46
CA GLU A 146 -12.69 7.15 8.01
C GLU A 146 -12.54 8.64 7.67
N ASP A 147 -13.17 9.56 8.40
CA ASP A 147 -13.08 11.01 8.13
C ASP A 147 -11.63 11.49 8.20
N SER A 148 -10.91 11.17 9.29
CA SER A 148 -9.49 11.51 9.43
C SER A 148 -8.60 10.80 8.39
N ALA A 149 -9.01 9.63 7.91
CA ALA A 149 -8.33 8.97 6.82
C ALA A 149 -8.52 9.77 5.52
N PHE A 150 -9.74 10.17 5.16
CA PHE A 150 -9.97 11.00 3.98
C PHE A 150 -9.25 12.34 4.05
N GLU A 151 -9.21 12.98 5.23
CA GLU A 151 -8.38 14.17 5.46
C GLU A 151 -6.90 13.88 5.17
N ARG A 152 -6.34 12.79 5.70
CA ARG A 152 -4.95 12.38 5.39
C ARG A 152 -4.74 12.18 3.90
N LEU A 153 -5.70 11.56 3.21
CA LEU A 153 -5.62 11.35 1.76
C LEU A 153 -5.53 12.67 0.99
N GLU A 154 -6.29 13.68 1.41
CA GLU A 154 -6.34 15.01 0.80
C GLU A 154 -5.14 15.89 1.14
N GLN A 155 -4.66 15.81 2.38
CA GLN A 155 -3.59 16.67 2.90
C GLN A 155 -2.19 16.10 2.63
N ILE A 156 -2.05 14.78 2.54
CA ILE A 156 -0.74 14.11 2.52
C ILE A 156 -0.64 13.14 1.35
N ALA A 157 -1.48 12.10 1.31
CA ALA A 157 -1.24 10.96 0.42
C ALA A 157 -1.33 11.33 -1.07
N ALA A 158 -2.43 11.99 -1.49
CA ALA A 158 -2.64 12.36 -2.88
C ALA A 158 -1.65 13.45 -3.36
N PRO A 159 -1.45 14.57 -2.64
CA PRO A 159 -0.51 15.61 -3.06
C PRO A 159 0.92 15.09 -3.21
N MET A 160 1.42 14.33 -2.22
CA MET A 160 2.77 13.75 -2.28
C MET A 160 2.91 12.76 -3.42
N ASN A 161 1.89 11.94 -3.69
CA ASN A 161 1.92 10.98 -4.79
C ASN A 161 1.88 11.66 -6.16
N CYS A 162 1.04 12.68 -6.34
CA CYS A 162 1.00 13.48 -7.56
C CYS A 162 2.34 14.18 -7.80
N LYS A 163 2.97 14.73 -6.74
CA LYS A 163 4.30 15.35 -6.83
C LYS A 163 5.36 14.35 -7.26
N ARG A 164 5.37 13.15 -6.65
CA ARG A 164 6.28 12.05 -7.00
C ARG A 164 6.16 11.64 -8.47
N LEU A 165 4.93 11.54 -8.97
CA LEU A 165 4.63 11.17 -10.35
C LEU A 165 4.77 12.34 -11.33
N ASN A 166 5.29 13.48 -10.88
CA ASN A 166 5.46 14.71 -11.66
C ASN A 166 4.18 15.17 -12.39
N MET A 167 3.03 15.02 -11.72
CA MET A 167 1.74 15.36 -12.32
C MET A 167 1.46 16.87 -12.27
N PRO A 168 0.77 17.43 -13.27
CA PRO A 168 0.51 18.87 -13.34
C PRO A 168 -0.67 19.33 -12.46
N ASN A 169 -1.19 18.48 -11.56
CA ASN A 169 -2.38 18.79 -10.75
C ASN A 169 -2.13 19.93 -9.75
N PRO A 170 -3.16 20.73 -9.41
CA PRO A 170 -3.00 21.86 -8.49
C PRO A 170 -2.41 21.49 -7.12
N CYS A 171 -2.72 20.30 -6.60
CA CYS A 171 -2.20 19.82 -5.32
C CYS A 171 -0.67 19.69 -5.27
N THR A 172 0.03 19.58 -6.42
CA THR A 172 1.50 19.54 -6.46
C THR A 172 2.16 20.90 -6.25
N LYS A 173 1.36 21.98 -6.31
CA LYS A 173 1.76 23.37 -6.02
C LYS A 173 1.38 23.78 -4.61
N THR A 174 0.18 23.43 -4.16
CA THR A 174 -0.37 23.83 -2.85
C THR A 174 0.02 22.89 -1.72
N GLY A 175 0.42 21.65 -2.03
CA GLY A 175 0.66 20.60 -1.04
C GLY A 175 -0.62 19.99 -0.46
N VAL A 176 -1.81 20.48 -0.85
CA VAL A 176 -3.12 20.09 -0.30
C VAL A 176 -4.14 19.95 -1.45
N CYS A 177 -5.06 19.00 -1.31
CA CYS A 177 -6.17 18.81 -2.25
C CYS A 177 -7.01 20.09 -2.42
N SER A 178 -7.42 20.35 -3.66
CA SER A 178 -8.34 21.43 -4.03
C SER A 178 -9.61 20.90 -4.72
N ASP A 179 -9.90 19.61 -4.52
CA ASP A 179 -10.94 18.84 -5.22
C ASP A 179 -11.00 19.15 -6.73
N CYS A 180 -9.83 19.06 -7.38
CA CYS A 180 -9.71 19.49 -8.76
C CYS A 180 -10.53 18.62 -9.72
N ARG A 181 -10.97 19.22 -10.83
CA ARG A 181 -11.67 18.55 -11.94
C ARG A 181 -10.79 18.35 -13.18
N ALA A 182 -9.47 18.38 -13.01
CA ALA A 182 -8.54 18.20 -14.12
C ALA A 182 -8.64 16.79 -14.70
N ASP A 183 -8.46 16.66 -16.03
CA ASP A 183 -8.42 15.34 -16.68
C ASP A 183 -7.27 14.47 -16.16
N THR A 184 -6.21 15.10 -15.64
CA THR A 184 -5.09 14.41 -14.98
C THR A 184 -5.37 14.04 -13.53
N ARG A 185 -6.59 14.20 -12.99
CA ARG A 185 -6.91 13.86 -11.59
C ARG A 185 -6.53 12.40 -11.27
N ALA A 186 -5.63 12.22 -10.29
CA ALA A 186 -5.14 10.92 -9.85
C ALA A 186 -5.95 10.29 -8.70
N CYS A 187 -6.85 11.03 -8.05
CA CYS A 187 -7.70 10.55 -6.95
C CYS A 187 -9.15 10.39 -7.45
N ARG A 188 -9.39 9.37 -8.27
CA ARG A 188 -10.69 9.13 -8.94
C ARG A 188 -11.52 8.05 -8.25
N ILE A 189 -10.86 7.02 -7.75
CA ILE A 189 -11.50 5.86 -7.14
C ILE A 189 -11.22 5.92 -5.65
N TYR A 190 -12.28 5.97 -4.84
CA TYR A 190 -12.21 5.88 -3.39
C TYR A 190 -12.76 4.53 -2.97
N SER A 191 -12.05 3.84 -2.08
CA SER A 191 -12.46 2.53 -1.58
C SER A 191 -12.11 2.36 -0.11
N VAL A 192 -13.04 1.76 0.63
CA VAL A 192 -12.86 1.39 2.04
C VAL A 192 -13.09 -0.11 2.16
N ILE A 193 -12.04 -0.86 2.51
CA ILE A 193 -12.13 -2.29 2.80
C ILE A 193 -12.35 -2.44 4.31
N LYS A 194 -13.62 -2.53 4.71
CA LYS A 194 -14.02 -2.63 6.12
C LYS A 194 -13.69 -3.97 6.76
N ARG A 195 -13.73 -5.04 5.97
CA ARG A 195 -13.42 -6.42 6.37
C ARG A 195 -12.70 -7.14 5.25
N LYS A 196 -11.92 -8.18 5.58
CA LYS A 196 -11.24 -9.01 4.58
C LYS A 196 -12.26 -9.54 3.56
N PRO A 197 -12.03 -9.37 2.25
CA PRO A 197 -12.87 -9.98 1.22
C PRO A 197 -12.93 -11.50 1.39
N MET A 198 -14.08 -12.10 1.07
CA MET A 198 -14.34 -13.52 1.35
C MET A 198 -13.36 -14.49 0.67
N ARG A 199 -12.74 -14.10 -0.45
CA ARG A 199 -11.95 -14.98 -1.31
C ARG A 199 -10.52 -14.50 -1.56
N THR A 200 -10.15 -13.29 -1.14
CA THR A 200 -8.80 -12.75 -1.32
C THR A 200 -8.02 -12.93 -0.02
N ASP A 201 -6.89 -13.64 -0.06
CA ASP A 201 -6.03 -13.74 1.13
C ASP A 201 -5.25 -12.44 1.33
N ILE A 202 -5.64 -11.66 2.35
CA ILE A 202 -5.00 -10.39 2.67
C ILE A 202 -4.27 -10.51 4.00
N THR A 203 -2.98 -10.16 3.97
CA THR A 203 -2.15 -9.94 5.16
C THR A 203 -1.77 -8.47 5.28
N VAL A 204 -1.98 -7.87 6.45
CA VAL A 204 -1.60 -6.48 6.75
C VAL A 204 -0.39 -6.47 7.68
N VAL A 205 0.70 -5.86 7.21
CA VAL A 205 1.93 -5.67 7.98
C VAL A 205 1.97 -4.22 8.47
N VAL A 206 1.92 -4.03 9.78
CA VAL A 206 2.00 -2.71 10.42
C VAL A 206 3.43 -2.49 10.91
N ILE A 207 4.12 -1.49 10.37
CA ILE A 207 5.49 -1.13 10.76
C ILE A 207 5.44 -0.04 11.84
N GLY A 208 6.18 -0.22 12.93
CA GLY A 208 6.31 0.71 14.06
C GLY A 208 6.98 2.07 13.77
N GLU A 209 7.17 2.41 12.51
CA GLU A 209 7.88 3.59 12.04
C GLU A 209 7.11 4.29 10.92
N ASP A 210 7.47 5.54 10.66
CA ASP A 210 6.97 6.27 9.50
C ASP A 210 7.50 5.63 8.21
N PHE A 211 6.58 5.12 7.39
CA PHE A 211 6.97 4.30 6.24
C PHE A 211 6.16 4.62 4.98
N GLY A 212 6.77 5.39 4.09
CA GLY A 212 6.12 5.97 2.92
C GLY A 212 5.15 7.09 3.31
N PHE A 213 4.24 7.41 2.40
CA PHE A 213 3.21 8.44 2.58
C PHE A 213 1.86 7.94 2.06
#